data_AF-A0A920SYU9-F1
#
_entry.id   AF-A0A920SYU9-F1
#
_cell.length_a   1.000
_cell.length_b   1.000
_cell.length_c   1.000
_cell.angle_alpha   90.00
_cell.angle_beta   90.00
_cell.angle_gamma   90.00
#
_symmetry.space_group_name_H-M   'P 1'
#
loop_
_entity.id
_entity.type
_entity.pdbx_description
1 polymer ?
#
loop_
_entity_poly.entity_id
_entity_poly.type
_entity_poly.pdbx_seq_one_letter_code
_entity_poly.pdbx_strand_id
1 'polypeptide(L)'
;MSYGLLVDEMMGRFRQLENAGVKNIASYNEKMAEKMPYLVILVDELADLMLTAAGDVERLLVRLAQFGRATGVHLVIATQRPSVDVVTGLIKANFPSRISFAVMSQIDSRTILDSVEQRNC
;
A
#
# COMPACT_ATOMS: atom_id res chain seq x y z
N MET A 1 18.26 1.30 -4.95
CA MET A 1 17.21 0.42 -5.50
C MET A 1 16.15 1.32 -6.12
N SER A 2 15.84 1.17 -7.41
CA SER A 2 15.11 2.18 -8.20
C SER A 2 13.59 2.12 -7.96
N TYR A 3 13.14 2.63 -6.81
CA TYR A 3 11.71 2.80 -6.52
C TYR A 3 11.02 3.83 -7.43
N GLY A 4 11.81 4.62 -8.19
CA GLY A 4 11.33 5.63 -9.13
C GLY A 4 10.43 5.05 -10.22
N LEU A 5 10.69 3.83 -10.70
CA LEU A 5 9.91 3.22 -11.78
C LEU A 5 8.43 3.03 -11.42
N LEU A 6 8.12 2.67 -10.17
CA LEU A 6 6.74 2.50 -9.71
C LEU A 6 6.01 3.86 -9.62
N VAL A 7 6.72 4.88 -9.16
CA VAL A 7 6.19 6.24 -9.10
C VAL A 7 5.97 6.79 -10.52
N ASP A 8 6.91 6.55 -11.42
CA ASP A 8 6.82 7.00 -12.82
C ASP A 8 5.68 6.32 -13.57
N GLU A 9 5.50 5.00 -13.37
CA GLU A 9 4.35 4.26 -13.90
C GLU A 9 3.02 4.85 -13.37
N MET A 10 2.94 5.09 -12.06
CA MET A 10 1.74 5.68 -11.45
C MET A 10 1.45 7.08 -11.96
N MET A 11 2.48 7.93 -12.13
CA MET A 11 2.34 9.26 -12.74
C MET A 11 2.00 9.18 -14.24
N GLY A 12 2.48 8.15 -14.94
CA GLY A 12 2.09 7.84 -16.31
C GLY A 12 0.60 7.53 -16.43
N ARG A 13 0.11 6.64 -15.57
CA ARG A 13 -1.32 6.30 -15.47
C ARG A 13 -2.18 7.51 -15.13
N PHE A 14 -1.75 8.33 -14.17
CA PHE A 14 -2.47 9.54 -13.80
C PHE A 14 -2.65 10.48 -15.01
N ARG A 15 -1.58 10.72 -15.78
CA ARG A 15 -1.65 11.50 -17.03
C ARG A 15 -2.58 10.89 -18.08
N GLN A 16 -2.63 9.55 -18.19
CA GLN A 16 -3.58 8.89 -19.10
C GLN A 16 -5.03 9.11 -18.67
N LEU A 17 -5.33 9.11 -17.37
CA LEU A 17 -6.66 9.44 -16.85
C LEU A 17 -7.05 10.89 -17.15
N GLU A 18 -6.13 11.84 -16.91
CA GLU A 18 -6.33 13.26 -17.22
C GLU A 18 -6.59 13.49 -18.71
N ASN A 19 -5.75 12.92 -19.58
CA ASN A 19 -5.90 13.03 -21.03
C ASN A 19 -7.22 12.43 -21.55
N ALA A 20 -7.72 11.38 -20.90
CA ALA A 20 -9.02 10.79 -21.21
C ALA A 20 -10.20 11.55 -20.59
N GLY A 21 -9.95 12.52 -19.70
CA GLY A 21 -10.97 13.30 -18.99
C GLY A 21 -11.74 12.48 -17.96
N VAL A 22 -11.11 11.47 -17.36
CA VAL A 22 -11.76 10.55 -16.41
C VAL A 22 -11.06 10.56 -15.05
N LYS A 23 -11.78 10.19 -13.99
CA LYS A 23 -11.27 10.29 -12.61
C LYS A 23 -10.63 9.01 -12.09
N ASN A 24 -10.85 7.87 -12.75
CA ASN A 24 -10.35 6.57 -12.29
C ASN A 24 -10.21 5.57 -13.44
N ILE A 25 -9.47 4.49 -13.17
CA ILE A 25 -9.19 3.41 -14.11
C ILE A 25 -10.46 2.69 -14.61
N ALA A 26 -11.52 2.58 -13.79
CA ALA A 26 -12.75 1.92 -14.21
C ALA A 26 -13.42 2.73 -15.34
N SER A 27 -13.58 4.04 -15.16
CA SER A 27 -14.10 4.94 -16.18
C SER A 27 -13.19 5.03 -17.41
N TYR A 28 -11.86 4.96 -17.23
CA TYR A 28 -10.92 4.85 -18.35
C TYR A 28 -11.18 3.57 -19.16
N ASN A 29 -11.30 2.44 -18.47
CA ASN A 29 -11.54 1.14 -19.06
C ASN A 29 -12.94 1.00 -19.63
N GLU A 30 -13.92 1.82 -19.27
CA GLU A 30 -15.22 1.83 -19.98
C GLU A 30 -15.11 2.56 -21.33
N LYS A 31 -14.32 3.64 -21.38
CA LYS A 31 -14.22 4.54 -22.54
C LYS A 31 -13.23 4.09 -23.61
N MET A 32 -12.13 3.46 -23.21
CA MET A 32 -11.01 3.17 -24.10
C MET A 32 -11.10 1.77 -24.71
N ALA A 33 -10.67 1.60 -25.96
CA ALA A 33 -10.60 0.28 -26.60
C ALA A 33 -9.50 -0.59 -25.96
N GLU A 34 -8.31 -0.01 -25.77
CA GLU A 34 -7.22 -0.62 -25.02
C GLU A 34 -7.40 -0.34 -23.53
N LYS A 35 -7.52 -1.41 -22.73
CA LYS A 35 -7.77 -1.31 -21.30
C LYS A 35 -6.45 -1.17 -20.54
N MET A 36 -6.43 -0.27 -19.57
CA MET A 36 -5.36 -0.20 -18.59
C MET A 36 -5.52 -1.34 -17.57
N PRO A 37 -4.52 -2.20 -17.38
CA PRO A 37 -4.60 -3.30 -16.42
C PRO A 37 -4.47 -2.79 -14.98
N TYR A 38 -5.14 -3.45 -14.04
CA TYR A 38 -4.88 -3.24 -12.60
C TYR A 38 -3.51 -3.80 -12.24
N LEU A 39 -2.77 -3.09 -11.39
CA LEU A 39 -1.48 -3.55 -10.85
C LEU A 39 -1.62 -3.87 -9.36
N VAL A 40 -1.08 -5.02 -8.96
CA VAL A 40 -0.97 -5.41 -7.55
C VAL A 40 0.51 -5.51 -7.21
N ILE A 41 0.94 -4.70 -6.24
CA ILE A 41 2.31 -4.72 -5.72
C ILE A 41 2.28 -5.49 -4.41
N LEU A 42 3.05 -6.58 -4.36
CA LEU A 42 3.18 -7.45 -3.21
C LEU A 42 4.55 -7.21 -2.55
N VAL A 43 4.52 -6.87 -1.25
CA VAL A 43 5.71 -6.78 -0.41
C VAL A 43 5.56 -7.82 0.69
N ASP A 44 6.40 -8.85 0.65
CA ASP A 44 6.30 -9.98 1.60
C ASP A 44 6.82 -9.63 3.00
N GLU A 45 7.90 -8.84 3.07
CA GLU A 45 8.49 -8.42 4.33
C GLU A 45 8.85 -6.93 4.32
N LEU A 46 7.96 -6.10 4.88
CA LEU A 46 8.18 -4.66 5.01
C LEU A 46 9.39 -4.34 5.89
N ALA A 47 9.66 -5.14 6.93
CA ALA A 47 10.70 -4.82 7.89
C ALA A 47 12.09 -4.75 7.25
N ASP A 48 12.37 -5.62 6.27
CA ASP A 48 13.66 -5.64 5.57
C ASP A 48 13.87 -4.36 4.74
N LEU A 49 12.78 -3.82 4.16
CA LEU A 49 12.81 -2.53 3.46
C LEU A 49 13.01 -1.38 4.45
N MET A 50 12.33 -1.42 5.60
CA MET A 50 12.43 -0.38 6.63
C MET A 50 13.82 -0.34 7.28
N LEU A 51 14.47 -1.49 7.48
CA LEU A 51 15.83 -1.56 8.04
C LEU A 51 16.90 -0.93 7.15
N THR A 52 16.68 -0.93 5.83
CA THR A 52 17.66 -0.42 4.86
C THR A 52 17.44 1.04 4.51
N ALA A 53 16.18 1.50 4.44
CA ALA A 53 15.84 2.87 4.06
C ALA A 53 14.44 3.31 4.52
N ALA A 54 14.13 3.21 5.81
CA ALA A 54 12.81 3.52 6.39
C ALA A 54 12.14 4.78 5.82
N GLY A 55 12.84 5.93 5.83
CA GLY A 55 12.25 7.19 5.40
C GLY A 55 11.88 7.25 3.92
N ASP A 56 12.67 6.63 3.04
CA ASP A 56 12.37 6.61 1.61
C ASP A 56 11.27 5.61 1.28
N VAL A 57 11.30 4.44 1.92
CA VAL A 57 10.29 3.40 1.78
C VAL A 57 8.94 3.90 2.27
N GLU A 58 8.88 4.54 3.43
CA GLU A 58 7.63 5.08 3.98
C GLU A 58 7.04 6.16 3.05
N ARG A 59 7.85 7.12 2.58
CA ARG A 59 7.39 8.15 1.63
C ARG A 59 6.86 7.54 0.34
N LEU A 60 7.53 6.53 -0.18
CA LEU A 60 7.10 5.80 -1.37
C LEU A 60 5.75 5.13 -1.15
N LEU A 61 5.61 4.36 -0.07
CA LEU A 61 4.39 3.61 0.25
C LEU A 61 3.19 4.55 0.45
N VAL A 62 3.39 5.66 1.16
CA VAL A 62 2.37 6.70 1.34
C VAL A 62 1.94 7.27 -0.01
N ARG A 63 2.90 7.62 -0.88
CA ARG A 63 2.59 8.16 -2.21
C ARG A 63 1.84 7.14 -3.08
N LEU A 64 2.28 5.89 -3.09
CA LEU A 64 1.61 4.82 -3.83
C LEU A 64 0.18 4.58 -3.30
N ALA A 65 -0.01 4.56 -1.98
CA ALA A 65 -1.33 4.38 -1.36
C ALA A 65 -2.31 5.51 -1.70
N GLN A 66 -1.83 6.77 -1.70
CA GLN A 66 -2.65 7.95 -1.97
C GLN A 66 -3.17 8.01 -3.40
N PHE A 67 -2.31 7.71 -4.38
CA PHE A 67 -2.65 7.81 -5.81
C PHE A 67 -3.10 6.47 -6.42
N GLY A 68 -2.86 5.36 -5.74
CA GLY A 68 -3.13 4.02 -6.26
C GLY A 68 -4.59 3.74 -6.54
N ARG A 69 -5.51 4.23 -5.69
CA ARG A 69 -6.95 3.97 -5.86
C ARG A 69 -7.51 4.46 -7.20
N ALA A 70 -7.10 5.65 -7.65
CA ALA A 70 -7.59 6.20 -8.91
C ALA A 70 -6.91 5.52 -10.12
N THR A 71 -5.62 5.20 -9.99
CA THR A 71 -4.77 4.67 -11.07
C THR A 71 -4.81 3.15 -11.21
N GLY A 72 -5.57 2.46 -10.34
CA GLY A 72 -5.68 1.00 -10.34
C GLY A 72 -4.43 0.29 -9.85
N VAL A 73 -3.64 0.96 -8.99
CA VAL A 73 -2.47 0.37 -8.32
C VAL A 73 -2.87 0.02 -6.89
N HIS A 74 -2.76 -1.26 -6.54
CA HIS A 74 -3.09 -1.79 -5.22
C HIS A 74 -1.84 -2.34 -4.55
N LEU A 75 -1.71 -2.07 -3.25
CA LEU A 75 -0.57 -2.50 -2.46
C LEU A 75 -1.04 -3.53 -1.43
N VAL A 76 -0.34 -4.64 -1.37
CA VAL A 76 -0.48 -5.67 -0.34
C VAL A 76 0.88 -5.81 0.31
N ILE A 77 0.93 -5.47 1.60
CA ILE A 77 2.17 -5.40 2.37
C ILE A 77 2.02 -6.35 3.54
N ALA A 78 2.97 -7.26 3.66
CA ALA A 78 3.09 -8.21 4.75
C ALA A 78 4.37 -7.95 5.54
N THR A 79 4.36 -8.40 6.78
CA THR A 79 5.52 -8.41 7.67
C THR A 79 5.27 -9.43 8.77
N GLN A 80 6.33 -10.10 9.21
CA GLN A 80 6.28 -10.92 10.42
C GLN A 80 6.76 -10.16 11.67
N ARG A 81 7.14 -8.88 11.53
CA ARG A 81 7.64 -8.04 12.62
C ARG A 81 6.66 -6.89 12.92
N PRO A 82 5.61 -7.14 13.73
CA PRO A 82 4.58 -6.16 14.04
C PRO A 82 5.03 -5.13 15.10
N SER A 83 6.14 -4.41 14.84
CA SER A 83 6.64 -3.35 15.71
C SER A 83 6.21 -1.96 15.22
N VAL A 84 6.21 -0.98 16.14
CA VAL A 84 5.90 0.43 15.83
C VAL A 84 6.90 1.06 14.86
N ASP A 85 8.11 0.51 14.79
CA ASP A 85 9.18 0.97 13.90
C ASP A 85 8.96 0.47 12.45
N VAL A 86 8.22 -0.62 12.27
CA VAL A 86 7.86 -1.19 10.96
C VAL A 86 6.48 -0.70 10.52
N VAL A 87 5.49 -0.81 11.41
CA VAL A 87 4.10 -0.38 11.18
C VAL A 87 3.90 1.00 11.83
N THR A 88 4.53 2.00 11.23
CA THR A 88 4.52 3.37 11.74
C THR A 88 3.12 4.00 11.69
N GLY A 89 2.95 5.13 12.38
CA GLY A 89 1.70 5.90 12.32
C GLY A 89 1.32 6.35 10.90
N LEU A 90 2.31 6.68 10.05
CA LEU A 90 2.06 7.10 8.67
C LEU A 90 1.61 5.94 7.78
N ILE A 91 2.20 4.75 7.97
CA ILE A 91 1.71 3.53 7.32
C ILE A 91 0.28 3.25 7.78
N LYS A 92 0.00 3.25 9.08
CA LYS A 92 -1.37 3.04 9.57
C LYS A 92 -2.38 4.05 8.99
N ALA A 93 -2.01 5.32 8.88
CA ALA A 93 -2.89 6.35 8.33
C ALA A 93 -3.25 6.16 6.85
N ASN A 94 -2.38 5.52 6.05
CA ASN A 94 -2.59 5.36 4.60
C ASN A 94 -3.07 3.95 4.20
N PHE A 95 -2.98 2.97 5.10
CA PHE A 95 -3.40 1.59 4.87
C PHE A 95 -4.51 1.20 5.88
N PRO A 96 -5.78 1.58 5.61
CA PRO A 96 -6.89 1.34 6.53
C PRO A 96 -7.38 -0.11 6.53
N SER A 97 -7.18 -0.85 5.44
CA SER A 97 -7.50 -2.28 5.36
C SER A 97 -6.36 -3.10 5.93
N ARG A 98 -6.63 -3.85 7.01
CA ARG A 98 -5.61 -4.60 7.76
C ARG A 98 -6.11 -5.99 8.08
N ILE A 99 -5.22 -6.96 7.98
CA ILE A 99 -5.45 -8.36 8.31
C ILE A 99 -4.34 -8.75 9.28
N SER A 100 -4.70 -9.28 10.44
CA SER A 100 -3.76 -9.90 11.37
C SER A 100 -4.02 -11.40 11.37
N PHE A 101 -2.94 -12.17 11.33
CA PHE A 101 -2.98 -13.59 11.66
C PHE A 101 -2.65 -13.76 13.15
N ALA A 102 -2.63 -15.00 13.65
CA ALA A 102 -2.33 -15.26 15.05
C ALA A 102 -0.97 -14.65 15.46
N VAL A 103 -1.00 -13.61 16.28
CA VAL A 103 0.19 -12.96 16.85
C VAL A 103 0.51 -13.50 18.25
N MET A 104 1.79 -13.40 18.65
CA MET A 104 2.31 -13.96 19.91
C MET A 104 1.87 -13.15 21.15
N SER A 105 1.56 -11.86 20.99
CA SER A 105 1.17 -11.00 22.11
C SER A 105 0.01 -10.03 21.79
N GLN A 106 -0.68 -9.55 22.83
CA GLN A 106 -1.69 -8.48 22.69
C GLN A 106 -1.08 -7.15 22.22
N ILE A 107 0.20 -6.91 22.48
CA ILE A 107 0.92 -5.70 22.05
C ILE A 107 1.05 -5.71 20.52
N ASP A 108 1.42 -6.84 19.94
CA ASP A 108 1.54 -7.04 18.49
C ASP A 108 0.18 -6.85 17.78
N SER A 109 -0.91 -7.35 18.38
CA SER A 109 -2.27 -7.18 17.86
C SER A 109 -2.67 -5.70 17.82
N ARG A 110 -2.37 -4.94 18.90
CA ARG A 110 -2.63 -3.49 18.95
C ARG A 110 -1.81 -2.72 17.92
N THR A 111 -0.58 -3.13 17.64
CA THR A 111 0.27 -2.48 16.63
C THR A 111 -0.34 -2.57 15.23
N ILE A 112 -0.99 -3.69 14.88
CA ILE A 112 -1.60 -3.89 13.57
C ILE A 112 -3.03 -3.34 13.52
N LEU A 113 -3.89 -3.70 14.48
CA LEU A 113 -5.35 -3.51 14.37
C LEU A 113 -5.90 -2.30 15.12
N ASP A 114 -5.08 -1.59 15.90
CA ASP A 114 -5.50 -0.55 16.85
C ASP A 114 -6.65 -1.02 17.79
N SER A 115 -6.87 -2.35 17.89
CA SER A 115 -7.88 -3.04 18.70
C SER A 115 -7.28 -4.37 19.20
N VAL A 116 -7.79 -4.88 20.32
CA VAL A 116 -7.31 -6.15 20.90
C VAL A 116 -8.07 -7.31 20.26
N GLU A 117 -7.38 -8.21 19.57
CA GLU A 117 -7.96 -9.54 19.30
C GLU A 117 -8.16 -10.27 20.62
N GLN A 118 -9.42 -10.47 21.02
CA GLN A 118 -9.74 -11.33 22.16
C GLN A 118 -9.42 -12.77 21.79
N ARG A 119 -8.30 -13.31 22.28
CA ARG A 119 -8.20 -14.75 22.52
C ARG A 119 -9.03 -15.06 23.76
N ASN A 120 -10.20 -15.67 23.56
CA ASN A 120 -10.77 -16.52 24.60
C ASN A 120 -9.92 -17.80 24.61
N CYS A 121 -9.04 -17.94 25.60
CA CYS A 121 -8.62 -19.26 26.05
C CYS A 121 -9.80 -19.95 26.74
#